data_AF-A0A4Y9FUZ5-F1
#
_entry.id   AF-A0A4Y9FUZ5-F1
#
_cell.length_a   1.000
_cell.length_b   1.000
_cell.length_c   1.000
_cell.angle_alpha   90.00
_cell.angle_beta   90.00
_cell.angle_gamma   90.00
#
_symmetry.space_group_name_H-M   'P 1'
#
loop_
_entity.id
_entity.type
_entity.pdbx_description
1 polymer ?
#
loop_
_entity_poly.entity_id
_entity_poly.type
_entity_poly.pdbx_seq_one_letter_code
_entity_poly.pdbx_strand_id
1 'polypeptide(L)'
;MPRRRRGASADVALPPGAALPVRLTPLSGETPEGFAGRLATANAMTWPELKASFTPAEVRTLRRPLMIRGLERAAGLRPSHFQVARRRHLLFTVCHHYGWSRGRCGTCDLVDSPRSGCRRCAPDAPTTIFTRGGAVCVRHRRWRHDGNDIGVSHLPAYAHAEAMASGWLWFHGVTLHTGEIDLATTLVTSALTDDDGHRRQHRLAQLGLDDGDPAATPLLLYYPEIMHLACALTDRAVASALCTHRESQERQVEMLIGLTAGACDGAPTSELAGLAVDQIERTRAALQEAFSMPSSKRARVRRAPRPKAMIEAAYRHDAPLLRHVDEVRVHAPAVTDVKHPSGSRTVSRRIQVALNRQDAGRSDSSASRIIPR
;
A
#
# COMPACT_ATOMS: atom_id res chain seq x y z
N MET A 1 23.46 -33.34 19.80
CA MET A 1 24.36 -32.40 19.09
C MET A 1 25.06 -33.10 17.94
N PRO A 2 24.74 -32.81 16.68
CA PRO A 2 25.57 -33.17 15.54
C PRO A 2 26.37 -31.96 15.06
N ARG A 3 27.68 -32.15 14.91
CA ARG A 3 28.66 -31.19 14.40
C ARG A 3 28.27 -30.69 13.01
N ARG A 4 27.98 -29.39 12.87
CA ARG A 4 28.00 -28.71 11.57
C ARG A 4 29.43 -28.77 11.03
N ARG A 5 29.64 -29.55 9.97
CA ARG A 5 30.83 -29.42 9.12
C ARG A 5 30.82 -28.02 8.52
N ARG A 6 31.74 -27.15 8.95
CA ARG A 6 32.14 -25.97 8.17
C ARG A 6 32.81 -26.50 6.91
N GLY A 7 32.05 -26.58 5.82
CA GLY A 7 32.61 -26.76 4.49
C GLY A 7 33.45 -25.53 4.14
N ALA A 8 34.66 -25.78 3.66
CA ALA A 8 35.63 -24.78 3.25
C ALA A 8 35.00 -23.75 2.28
N SER A 9 35.03 -22.47 2.68
CA SER A 9 34.87 -21.37 1.74
C SER A 9 36.17 -21.29 0.95
N ALA A 10 36.18 -21.78 -0.27
CA ALA A 10 37.24 -21.46 -1.20
C ALA A 10 37.01 -20.02 -1.67
N ASP A 11 37.92 -19.11 -1.30
CA ASP A 11 38.04 -17.76 -1.84
C ASP A 11 38.41 -17.81 -3.33
N VAL A 12 37.49 -18.31 -4.16
CA VAL A 12 37.56 -18.11 -5.60
C VAL A 12 36.90 -16.77 -5.86
N ALA A 13 37.73 -15.73 -6.07
CA ALA A 13 37.26 -14.46 -6.57
C ALA A 13 36.49 -14.70 -7.88
N LEU A 14 35.16 -14.58 -7.82
CA LEU A 14 34.32 -14.75 -9.00
C LEU A 14 34.67 -13.64 -10.00
N PRO A 15 34.95 -13.98 -11.27
CA PRO A 15 35.23 -12.95 -12.26
C PRO A 15 34.01 -12.04 -12.43
N PRO A 16 34.19 -10.73 -12.61
CA PRO A 16 33.08 -9.80 -12.82
C PRO A 16 32.17 -10.27 -13.96
N GLY A 17 30.88 -10.35 -13.69
CA GLY A 17 29.89 -10.81 -14.67
C GLY A 17 29.62 -12.32 -14.67
N ALA A 18 30.25 -13.13 -13.81
CA ALA A 18 29.86 -14.52 -13.60
C ALA A 18 28.60 -14.65 -12.74
N ALA A 19 27.89 -15.77 -12.91
CA ALA A 19 26.82 -16.16 -11.99
C ALA A 19 27.41 -16.67 -10.67
N LEU A 20 26.70 -16.43 -9.57
CA LEU A 20 27.08 -16.89 -8.23
C LEU A 20 26.88 -18.41 -8.07
N PRO A 21 27.66 -19.05 -7.18
CA PRO A 21 27.61 -20.49 -6.96
C PRO A 21 26.29 -20.95 -6.34
N VAL A 22 25.74 -20.22 -5.36
CA VAL A 22 24.44 -20.54 -4.76
C VAL A 22 23.34 -19.78 -5.49
N ARG A 23 22.48 -20.53 -6.17
CA ARG A 23 21.32 -20.00 -6.88
C ARG A 23 20.09 -20.03 -5.98
N LEU A 24 19.32 -18.95 -6.00
CA LEU A 24 18.01 -18.87 -5.34
C LEU A 24 16.91 -18.76 -6.37
N THR A 25 15.77 -19.39 -6.06
CA THR A 25 14.54 -19.15 -6.82
C THR A 25 13.85 -17.89 -6.28
N PRO A 26 13.59 -16.87 -7.12
CA PRO A 26 12.85 -15.68 -6.70
C PRO A 26 11.44 -16.03 -6.23
N LEU A 27 10.95 -15.36 -5.19
CA LEU A 27 9.55 -15.43 -4.80
C LEU A 27 8.68 -14.64 -5.78
N SER A 28 7.40 -15.03 -5.86
CA SER A 28 6.42 -14.26 -6.64
C SER A 28 6.34 -12.83 -6.11
N GLY A 29 6.62 -11.87 -7.00
CA GLY A 29 6.57 -10.45 -6.70
C GLY A 29 7.74 -9.93 -5.88
N GLU A 30 8.78 -10.73 -5.63
CA GLU A 30 9.94 -10.29 -4.87
C GLU A 30 10.59 -9.04 -5.47
N THR A 31 10.95 -8.09 -4.61
CA THR A 31 11.66 -6.89 -5.04
C THR A 31 13.09 -7.24 -5.41
N PRO A 32 13.72 -6.50 -6.34
CA PRO A 32 15.15 -6.64 -6.60
C PRO A 32 15.99 -6.49 -5.33
N GLU A 33 15.66 -5.53 -4.47
CA GLU A 33 16.37 -5.26 -3.22
C GLU A 33 16.23 -6.41 -2.21
N GLY A 34 15.02 -6.96 -2.04
CA GLY A 34 14.77 -8.09 -1.15
C GLY A 34 15.44 -9.38 -1.63
N PHE A 35 15.36 -9.65 -2.94
CA PHE A 35 16.05 -10.80 -3.55
C PHE A 35 17.57 -10.67 -3.45
N ALA A 36 18.12 -9.48 -3.69
CA ALA A 36 19.55 -9.20 -3.53
C ALA A 36 20.04 -9.51 -2.11
N GLY A 37 19.30 -9.08 -1.09
CA GLY A 37 19.61 -9.40 0.31
C GLY A 37 19.68 -10.90 0.56
N ARG A 38 18.66 -11.65 0.12
CA ARG A 38 18.63 -13.11 0.26
C ARG A 38 19.76 -13.80 -0.51
N LEU A 39 20.03 -13.36 -1.74
CA LEU A 39 21.10 -13.93 -2.58
C LEU A 39 22.47 -13.72 -1.94
N ALA A 40 22.70 -12.53 -1.38
CA ALA A 40 23.94 -12.21 -0.66
C ALA A 40 24.09 -13.10 0.58
N THR A 41 23.04 -13.23 1.40
CA THR A 41 23.04 -14.13 2.56
C THR A 41 23.31 -15.59 2.17
N ALA A 42 22.67 -16.08 1.11
CA ALA A 42 22.84 -17.46 0.65
C ALA A 42 24.26 -17.77 0.13
N ASN A 43 24.97 -16.75 -0.36
CA ASN A 43 26.36 -16.86 -0.79
C ASN A 43 27.36 -16.35 0.28
N ALA A 44 26.92 -16.16 1.52
CA ALA A 44 27.73 -15.68 2.64
C ALA A 44 28.52 -14.37 2.34
N MET A 45 27.88 -13.46 1.61
CA MET A 45 28.44 -12.17 1.20
C MET A 45 27.59 -11.00 1.66
N THR A 46 28.20 -9.84 1.73
CA THR A 46 27.57 -8.55 1.98
C THR A 46 27.05 -7.93 0.68
N TRP A 47 26.19 -6.91 0.79
CA TRP A 47 25.71 -6.18 -0.38
C TRP A 47 26.84 -5.51 -1.20
N PRO A 48 27.86 -4.87 -0.59
CA PRO A 48 29.03 -4.38 -1.32
C PRO A 48 29.77 -5.48 -2.10
N GLU A 49 29.98 -6.66 -1.51
CA GLU A 49 30.65 -7.80 -2.16
C GLU A 49 29.82 -8.35 -3.33
N LEU A 50 28.50 -8.47 -3.16
CA LEU A 50 27.59 -8.82 -4.25
C LEU A 50 27.71 -7.81 -5.41
N LYS A 51 27.72 -6.52 -5.11
CA LYS A 51 27.88 -5.48 -6.14
C LYS A 51 29.25 -5.53 -6.82
N ALA A 52 30.30 -5.95 -6.13
CA ALA A 52 31.62 -6.11 -6.72
C ALA A 52 31.68 -7.21 -7.80
N SER A 53 30.76 -8.18 -7.76
CA SER A 53 30.61 -9.20 -8.81
C SER A 53 29.98 -8.66 -10.12
N PHE A 54 29.41 -7.46 -10.09
CA PHE A 54 28.76 -6.86 -11.26
C PHE A 54 29.79 -6.28 -12.24
N THR A 55 29.41 -6.08 -13.49
CA THR A 55 30.34 -5.49 -14.46
C THR A 55 30.55 -4.00 -14.18
N PRO A 56 31.70 -3.40 -14.58
CA PRO A 56 31.94 -1.96 -14.39
C PRO A 56 30.83 -1.07 -14.99
N ALA A 57 30.20 -1.50 -16.08
CA ALA A 57 29.08 -0.80 -16.71
C ALA A 57 27.80 -0.81 -15.84
N GLU A 58 27.61 -1.83 -15.00
CA GLU A 58 26.48 -1.94 -14.08
C GLU A 58 26.67 -1.16 -12.80
N VAL A 59 27.92 -1.07 -12.32
CA VAL A 59 28.27 -0.37 -11.07
C VAL A 59 28.32 1.15 -11.28
N ARG A 60 28.79 1.64 -12.43
CA ARG A 60 29.06 3.08 -12.68
C ARG A 60 27.83 3.97 -12.87
N THR A 61 26.62 3.42 -12.91
CA THR A 61 25.42 4.21 -13.25
C THR A 61 24.46 4.36 -12.08
N LEU A 62 24.10 5.61 -11.75
CA LEU A 62 23.00 6.00 -10.85
C LEU A 62 21.59 5.53 -11.32
N ARG A 63 21.51 4.65 -12.32
CA ARG A 63 20.26 4.17 -12.91
C ARG A 63 19.99 2.76 -12.40
N ARG A 64 19.01 2.63 -11.50
CA ARG A 64 18.45 1.34 -11.00
C ARG A 64 18.34 0.22 -12.06
N PRO A 65 17.99 0.47 -13.33
CA PRO A 65 17.89 -0.59 -14.35
C PRO A 65 19.17 -1.41 -14.61
N LEU A 66 20.36 -0.81 -14.55
CA LEU A 66 21.60 -1.55 -14.83
C LEU A 66 22.03 -2.41 -13.63
N MET A 67 21.80 -1.92 -12.41
CA MET A 67 21.98 -2.70 -11.18
C MET A 67 21.07 -3.94 -11.16
N ILE A 68 19.81 -3.81 -11.59
CA ILE A 68 18.87 -4.95 -11.69
C ILE A 68 19.37 -5.99 -12.68
N ARG A 69 19.93 -5.58 -13.84
CA ARG A 69 20.53 -6.52 -14.80
C ARG A 69 21.75 -7.24 -14.22
N GLY A 70 22.59 -6.52 -13.46
CA GLY A 70 23.67 -7.10 -12.66
C GLY A 70 23.19 -8.22 -11.76
N LEU A 71 22.15 -7.94 -10.97
CA LEU A 71 21.52 -8.89 -10.07
C LEU A 71 20.91 -10.09 -10.80
N GLU A 72 20.18 -9.87 -11.89
CA GLU A 72 19.60 -10.96 -12.70
C GLU A 72 20.68 -11.90 -13.21
N ARG A 73 21.79 -11.37 -13.74
CA ARG A 73 22.90 -12.19 -14.22
C ARG A 73 23.63 -12.93 -13.10
N ALA A 74 23.95 -12.22 -12.01
CA ALA A 74 24.60 -12.81 -10.84
C ALA A 74 23.78 -13.98 -10.28
N ALA A 75 22.45 -13.90 -10.35
CA ALA A 75 21.53 -14.97 -9.95
C ALA A 75 21.25 -16.02 -11.03
N GLY A 76 21.76 -15.85 -12.26
CA GLY A 76 21.45 -16.73 -13.39
C GLY A 76 20.00 -16.65 -13.87
N LEU A 77 19.32 -15.52 -13.65
CA LEU A 77 17.96 -15.25 -14.10
C LEU A 77 17.93 -14.77 -15.56
N ARG A 78 16.78 -14.92 -16.21
CA ARG A 78 16.55 -14.36 -17.54
C ARG A 78 16.62 -12.82 -17.48
N PRO A 79 17.15 -12.14 -18.52
CA PRO A 79 17.09 -10.69 -18.60
C PRO A 79 15.66 -10.16 -18.45
N SER A 80 15.51 -9.06 -17.72
CA SER A 80 14.22 -8.42 -17.41
C SER A 80 13.25 -9.27 -16.57
N HIS A 81 13.73 -10.32 -15.89
CA HIS A 81 12.94 -11.11 -14.94
C HIS A 81 12.14 -10.22 -13.97
N PHE A 82 12.79 -9.30 -13.27
CA PHE A 82 12.11 -8.48 -12.26
C PHE A 82 11.13 -7.49 -12.89
N GLN A 83 11.42 -6.97 -14.07
CA GLN A 83 10.51 -6.09 -14.81
C GLN A 83 9.23 -6.84 -15.23
N VAL A 84 9.38 -8.06 -15.76
CA VAL A 84 8.25 -8.91 -16.16
C VAL A 84 7.44 -9.34 -14.92
N ALA A 85 8.10 -9.72 -13.84
CA ALA A 85 7.45 -10.07 -12.58
C ALA A 85 6.65 -8.87 -12.03
N ARG A 86 7.27 -7.68 -11.95
CA ARG A 86 6.65 -6.44 -11.49
C ARG A 86 5.35 -6.11 -12.25
N ARG A 87 5.32 -6.28 -13.57
CA ARG A 87 4.13 -6.01 -14.40
C ARG A 87 2.89 -6.82 -13.99
N ARG A 88 3.08 -8.01 -13.37
CA ARG A 88 1.97 -8.84 -12.86
C ARG A 88 1.32 -8.26 -11.61
N HIS A 89 2.01 -7.35 -10.93
CA HIS A 89 1.60 -6.69 -9.69
C HIS A 89 1.24 -5.21 -9.89
N LEU A 90 1.03 -4.77 -11.13
CA LEU A 90 0.48 -3.44 -11.39
C LEU A 90 -0.92 -3.30 -10.79
N LEU A 91 -1.12 -2.18 -10.11
CA LEU A 91 -2.41 -1.79 -9.59
C LEU A 91 -3.34 -1.43 -10.73
N PHE A 92 -4.62 -1.76 -10.51
CA PHE A 92 -5.68 -1.14 -11.26
C PHE A 92 -5.72 0.33 -10.85
N THR A 93 -5.59 1.21 -11.83
CA THR A 93 -5.66 2.65 -11.63
C THR A 93 -6.70 3.21 -12.57
N VAL A 94 -7.36 4.24 -12.09
CA VAL A 94 -8.19 5.11 -12.91
C VAL A 94 -7.29 6.31 -13.23
N CYS A 95 -7.03 6.58 -14.50
CA CYS A 95 -6.12 7.67 -14.88
C CYS A 95 -6.45 8.25 -16.25
N HIS A 96 -5.97 9.47 -16.50
CA HIS A 96 -6.20 10.15 -17.77
C HIS A 96 -5.54 9.47 -18.98
N HIS A 97 -4.47 8.68 -18.77
CA HIS A 97 -3.83 7.92 -19.85
C HIS A 97 -4.71 6.76 -20.37
N TYR A 98 -5.69 6.32 -19.58
CA TYR A 98 -6.56 5.19 -19.90
C TYR A 98 -8.03 5.61 -20.03
N GLY A 99 -8.27 6.88 -20.42
CA GLY A 99 -9.62 7.42 -20.63
C GLY A 99 -10.53 7.34 -19.40
N TRP A 100 -9.95 7.37 -18.20
CA TRP A 100 -10.66 7.16 -16.93
C TRP A 100 -11.33 5.80 -16.75
N SER A 101 -11.07 4.84 -17.64
CA SER A 101 -11.44 3.46 -17.40
C SER A 101 -10.47 2.85 -16.39
N ARG A 102 -10.96 1.87 -15.64
CA ARG A 102 -10.14 1.17 -14.66
C ARG A 102 -9.24 0.15 -15.37
N GLY A 103 -7.94 0.23 -15.17
CA GLY A 103 -7.01 -0.68 -15.84
C GLY A 103 -5.58 -0.61 -15.33
N ARG A 104 -4.73 -1.50 -15.85
CA ARG A 104 -3.30 -1.50 -15.57
C ARG A 104 -2.60 -0.60 -16.59
N CYS A 105 -2.43 0.67 -16.24
CA CYS A 105 -1.86 1.66 -17.14
C CYS A 105 -0.33 1.49 -17.24
N GLY A 106 0.17 1.14 -18.44
CA GLY A 106 1.61 1.00 -18.70
C GLY A 106 2.40 2.31 -18.59
N THR A 107 1.74 3.46 -18.75
CA THR A 107 2.37 4.78 -18.57
C THR A 107 2.48 5.15 -17.09
N CYS A 108 1.48 4.79 -16.28
CA CYS A 108 1.52 5.02 -14.84
C CYS A 108 2.46 4.03 -14.14
N ASP A 109 2.53 2.78 -14.61
CA ASP A 109 3.33 1.67 -14.07
C ASP A 109 3.24 1.57 -12.53
N LEU A 110 2.03 1.82 -12.02
CA LEU A 110 1.80 1.93 -10.58
C LEU A 110 1.77 0.54 -9.96
N VAL A 111 2.59 0.34 -8.94
CA VAL A 111 2.50 -0.81 -8.03
C VAL A 111 2.32 -0.29 -6.62
N ASP A 112 1.87 -1.17 -5.74
CA ASP A 112 1.83 -0.91 -4.31
C ASP A 112 3.23 -0.80 -3.69
N SER A 113 3.32 -0.23 -2.50
CA SER A 113 4.56 -0.27 -1.71
C SER A 113 4.99 -1.72 -1.43
N PRO A 114 6.30 -2.03 -1.51
CA PRO A 114 6.82 -3.33 -1.10
C PRO A 114 6.44 -3.66 0.34
N ARG A 115 6.17 -4.93 0.61
CA ARG A 115 5.83 -5.42 1.94
C ARG A 115 6.74 -6.56 2.35
N SER A 116 7.01 -6.69 3.65
CA SER A 116 7.76 -7.80 4.21
C SER A 116 7.18 -9.14 3.73
N GLY A 117 8.03 -10.01 3.19
CA GLY A 117 7.70 -11.37 2.78
C GLY A 117 7.35 -12.23 3.99
N CYS A 118 6.53 -13.27 3.79
CA CYS A 118 6.30 -14.26 4.84
C CYS A 118 7.61 -14.99 5.15
N ARG A 119 8.03 -15.04 6.42
CA ARG A 119 9.27 -15.72 6.83
C ARG A 119 9.26 -17.22 6.53
N ARG A 120 8.08 -17.83 6.42
CA ARG A 120 7.96 -19.23 5.96
C ARG A 120 8.09 -19.39 4.44
N CYS A 121 7.78 -18.35 3.66
CA CYS A 121 8.05 -18.36 2.21
C CYS A 121 9.52 -18.09 1.90
N ALA A 122 10.19 -17.29 2.73
CA ALA A 122 11.61 -16.98 2.63
C ALA A 122 12.34 -17.39 3.92
N PRO A 123 12.55 -18.70 4.16
CA PRO A 123 13.17 -19.17 5.41
C PRO A 123 14.63 -18.72 5.55
N ASP A 124 15.30 -18.46 4.43
CA ASP A 124 16.75 -18.20 4.41
C ASP A 124 17.11 -16.78 4.84
N ALA A 125 16.25 -15.80 4.56
CA ALA A 125 16.44 -14.41 4.97
C ALA A 125 15.16 -13.58 4.74
N PRO A 126 14.96 -12.50 5.52
CA PRO A 126 13.90 -11.52 5.27
C PRO A 126 13.98 -10.95 3.85
N THR A 127 12.82 -10.62 3.28
CA THR A 127 12.72 -10.04 1.94
C THR A 127 11.49 -9.15 1.86
N THR A 128 11.37 -8.40 0.77
CA THR A 128 10.18 -7.62 0.46
C THR A 128 9.60 -8.06 -0.87
N ILE A 129 8.27 -8.05 -0.98
CA ILE A 129 7.55 -8.45 -2.19
C ILE A 129 6.45 -7.44 -2.49
N PHE A 130 6.14 -7.30 -3.78
CA PHE A 130 4.86 -6.83 -4.27
C PHE A 130 3.87 -8.00 -4.24
N THR A 131 2.73 -7.82 -3.60
CA THR A 131 1.68 -8.84 -3.59
C THR A 131 0.33 -8.22 -3.91
N ARG A 132 -0.53 -9.02 -4.53
CA ARG A 132 -1.96 -8.73 -4.51
C ARG A 132 -2.47 -9.03 -3.11
N GLY A 133 -3.43 -8.25 -2.64
CA GLY A 133 -4.02 -8.47 -1.33
C GLY A 133 -3.44 -7.61 -0.23
N GLY A 134 -3.65 -8.05 1.00
CA GLY A 134 -3.41 -7.30 2.21
C GLY A 134 -2.28 -7.88 3.06
N ALA A 135 -2.50 -7.94 4.36
CA ALA A 135 -1.45 -8.17 5.33
C ALA A 135 -1.23 -9.65 5.62
N VAL A 136 -1.99 -10.57 5.02
CA VAL A 136 -1.96 -11.99 5.36
C VAL A 136 -1.33 -12.80 4.24
N CYS A 137 -0.36 -13.65 4.60
CA CYS A 137 0.12 -14.67 3.70
C CYS A 137 -0.94 -15.76 3.54
N VAL A 138 -1.57 -15.85 2.36
CA VAL A 138 -2.61 -16.87 2.08
C VAL A 138 -2.08 -18.30 2.27
N ARG A 139 -0.84 -18.58 1.83
CA ARG A 139 -0.24 -19.93 1.90
C ARG A 139 -0.01 -20.39 3.33
N HIS A 140 0.50 -19.52 4.19
CA HIS A 140 0.93 -19.89 5.55
C HIS A 140 -0.02 -19.41 6.64
N ARG A 141 -1.06 -18.64 6.28
CA ARG A 141 -2.02 -18.00 7.18
C ARG A 141 -1.34 -17.23 8.30
N ARG A 142 -0.47 -16.29 7.90
CA ARG A 142 0.31 -15.45 8.83
C ARG A 142 0.16 -13.98 8.48
N TRP A 143 -0.09 -13.16 9.49
CA TRP A 143 0.04 -11.71 9.40
C TRP A 143 1.49 -11.33 9.13
N ARG A 144 1.71 -10.36 8.25
CA ARG A 144 3.05 -9.98 7.74
C ARG A 144 3.13 -8.52 7.32
N HIS A 145 2.51 -7.64 8.10
CA HIS A 145 2.55 -6.19 7.92
C HIS A 145 3.35 -5.55 9.06
N ASP A 146 4.11 -4.48 8.73
CA ASP A 146 4.92 -3.74 9.70
C ASP A 146 5.95 -4.57 10.48
N GLY A 147 6.57 -5.53 9.78
CA GLY A 147 7.63 -6.36 10.37
C GLY A 147 7.13 -7.48 11.30
N ASN A 148 5.84 -7.46 11.65
CA ASN A 148 5.18 -8.46 12.47
C ASN A 148 5.04 -9.79 11.72
N ASP A 149 5.06 -10.90 12.45
CA ASP A 149 4.85 -12.24 11.90
C ASP A 149 3.99 -13.07 12.86
N ILE A 150 2.67 -12.97 12.75
CA ILE A 150 1.70 -13.56 13.69
C ILE A 150 0.89 -14.65 13.02
N GLY A 151 0.68 -15.79 13.68
CA GLY A 151 -0.15 -16.87 13.16
C GLY A 151 -1.63 -16.50 13.23
N VAL A 152 -2.35 -16.59 12.10
CA VAL A 152 -3.79 -16.31 12.02
C VAL A 152 -4.57 -17.48 11.40
N SER A 153 -3.99 -18.68 11.40
CA SER A 153 -4.59 -19.88 10.81
C SER A 153 -5.91 -20.29 11.47
N HIS A 154 -6.07 -20.03 12.75
CA HIS A 154 -7.27 -20.31 13.54
C HIS A 154 -8.35 -19.23 13.42
N LEU A 155 -8.07 -18.12 12.69
CA LEU A 155 -8.98 -16.99 12.52
C LEU A 155 -9.47 -16.91 11.06
N PRO A 156 -10.54 -17.65 10.68
CA PRO A 156 -11.01 -17.72 9.30
C PRO A 156 -11.44 -16.35 8.74
N ALA A 157 -11.86 -15.41 9.60
CA ALA A 157 -12.20 -14.05 9.18
C ALA A 157 -11.02 -13.32 8.51
N TYR A 158 -9.78 -13.58 8.93
CA TYR A 158 -8.57 -12.98 8.31
C TYR A 158 -8.32 -13.55 6.91
N ALA A 159 -8.61 -14.83 6.70
CA ALA A 159 -8.56 -15.44 5.38
C ALA A 159 -9.58 -14.83 4.42
N HIS A 160 -10.80 -14.58 4.90
CA HIS A 160 -11.85 -13.93 4.12
C HIS A 160 -11.50 -12.47 3.78
N ALA A 161 -11.00 -11.71 4.76
CA ALA A 161 -10.51 -10.36 4.55
C ALA A 161 -9.37 -10.27 3.54
N GLU A 162 -8.43 -11.21 3.57
CA GLU A 162 -7.38 -11.30 2.56
C GLU A 162 -7.93 -11.61 1.16
N ALA A 163 -9.03 -12.38 1.05
CA ALA A 163 -9.71 -12.61 -0.22
C ALA A 163 -10.39 -11.33 -0.74
N MET A 164 -11.02 -10.53 0.14
CA MET A 164 -11.55 -9.21 -0.22
C MET A 164 -10.44 -8.27 -0.70
N ALA A 165 -9.32 -8.23 0.03
CA ALA A 165 -8.14 -7.43 -0.30
C ALA A 165 -7.55 -7.81 -1.66
N SER A 166 -7.37 -9.11 -1.92
CA SER A 166 -6.71 -9.62 -3.13
C SER A 166 -7.63 -9.70 -4.35
N GLY A 167 -8.95 -9.66 -4.14
CA GLY A 167 -9.99 -9.64 -5.16
C GLY A 167 -10.53 -8.23 -5.42
N TRP A 168 -11.66 -7.90 -4.77
CA TRP A 168 -12.42 -6.66 -5.01
C TRP A 168 -11.58 -5.41 -4.84
N LEU A 169 -10.92 -5.27 -3.68
CA LEU A 169 -10.13 -4.08 -3.36
C LEU A 169 -8.96 -3.91 -4.33
N TRP A 170 -8.24 -4.99 -4.64
CA TRP A 170 -7.19 -4.96 -5.66
C TRP A 170 -7.71 -4.53 -7.04
N PHE A 171 -8.86 -5.07 -7.47
CA PHE A 171 -9.48 -4.69 -8.74
C PHE A 171 -9.87 -3.21 -8.75
N HIS A 172 -10.22 -2.63 -7.59
CA HIS A 172 -10.53 -1.22 -7.41
C HIS A 172 -9.30 -0.34 -7.16
N GLY A 173 -8.08 -0.89 -7.21
CA GLY A 173 -6.84 -0.15 -6.98
C GLY A 173 -6.57 0.20 -5.53
N VAL A 174 -7.24 -0.48 -4.59
CA VAL A 174 -7.10 -0.32 -3.15
C VAL A 174 -6.03 -1.29 -2.64
N THR A 175 -5.11 -0.77 -1.83
CA THR A 175 -4.07 -1.54 -1.15
C THR A 175 -3.92 -1.06 0.29
N LEU A 176 -3.11 -1.76 1.09
CA LEU A 176 -2.85 -1.34 2.48
C LEU A 176 -2.27 0.08 2.62
N HIS A 177 -1.69 0.64 1.55
CA HIS A 177 -1.03 1.94 1.57
C HIS A 177 -1.85 3.01 0.83
N THR A 178 -3.11 2.71 0.50
CA THR A 178 -4.05 3.67 -0.06
C THR A 178 -4.97 4.22 1.03
N GLY A 179 -5.36 5.48 0.90
CA GLY A 179 -6.14 6.19 1.93
C GLY A 179 -7.51 5.57 2.25
N GLU A 180 -8.04 4.66 1.44
CA GLU A 180 -9.26 3.90 1.79
C GLU A 180 -9.07 2.99 2.99
N ILE A 181 -7.92 2.32 3.07
CA ILE A 181 -7.64 1.43 4.19
C ILE A 181 -7.38 2.26 5.44
N ASP A 182 -6.68 3.38 5.31
CA ASP A 182 -6.48 4.33 6.41
C ASP A 182 -7.82 4.88 6.90
N LEU A 183 -8.68 5.37 5.99
CA LEU A 183 -10.02 5.86 6.31
C LEU A 183 -10.87 4.78 7.00
N ALA A 184 -10.92 3.58 6.44
CA ALA A 184 -11.67 2.48 7.04
C ALA A 184 -11.12 2.08 8.42
N THR A 185 -9.81 2.12 8.61
CA THR A 185 -9.15 1.85 9.90
C THR A 185 -9.56 2.89 10.93
N THR A 186 -9.52 4.18 10.58
CA THR A 186 -9.93 5.28 11.47
C THR A 186 -11.40 5.18 11.84
N LEU A 187 -12.29 4.98 10.86
CA LEU A 187 -13.73 4.86 11.10
C LEU A 187 -14.06 3.66 12.01
N VAL A 188 -13.54 2.47 11.70
CA VAL A 188 -13.77 1.27 12.53
C VAL A 188 -13.23 1.47 13.94
N THR A 189 -12.06 2.06 14.10
CA THR A 189 -11.48 2.28 15.43
C THR A 189 -12.36 3.23 16.25
N SER A 190 -12.85 4.33 15.64
CA SER A 190 -13.73 5.29 16.32
C SER A 190 -15.11 4.73 16.68
N ALA A 191 -15.62 3.80 15.87
CA ALA A 191 -16.88 3.11 16.14
C ALA A 191 -16.79 2.12 17.31
N LEU A 192 -15.56 1.78 17.72
CA LEU A 192 -15.27 0.80 18.77
C LEU A 192 -14.64 1.45 20.01
N THR A 193 -14.51 2.78 20.06
CA THR A 193 -13.93 3.49 21.21
C THR A 193 -14.74 3.31 22.50
N ASP A 194 -16.07 3.25 22.37
CA ASP A 194 -16.99 3.14 23.52
C ASP A 194 -17.24 1.69 23.97
N ASP A 195 -16.61 0.69 23.33
CA ASP A 195 -16.71 -0.72 23.72
C ASP A 195 -15.67 -1.01 24.80
N ASP A 196 -16.01 -0.75 26.08
CA ASP A 196 -15.32 -0.91 27.39
C ASP A 196 -14.00 -1.72 27.48
N GLY A 197 -13.11 -1.66 26.49
CA GLY A 197 -11.97 -2.54 26.28
C GLY A 197 -12.29 -4.00 25.92
N HIS A 198 -13.51 -4.50 26.08
CA HIS A 198 -13.83 -5.94 26.00
C HIS A 198 -13.47 -6.56 24.64
N ARG A 199 -13.93 -5.96 23.54
CA ARG A 199 -13.64 -6.48 22.20
C ARG A 199 -12.17 -6.41 21.84
N ARG A 200 -11.48 -5.34 22.24
CA ARG A 200 -10.03 -5.20 22.07
C ARG A 200 -9.30 -6.33 22.80
N GLN A 201 -9.62 -6.54 24.09
CA GLN A 201 -9.03 -7.60 24.90
C GLN A 201 -9.30 -8.98 24.32
N HIS A 202 -10.53 -9.23 23.84
CA HIS A 202 -10.88 -10.48 23.17
C HIS A 202 -10.05 -10.69 21.89
N ARG A 203 -9.85 -9.65 21.06
CA ARG A 203 -9.00 -9.73 19.86
C ARG A 203 -7.54 -9.98 20.19
N LEU A 204 -7.00 -9.30 21.21
CA LEU A 204 -5.65 -9.52 21.72
C LEU A 204 -5.45 -10.98 22.15
N ALA A 205 -6.38 -11.51 22.96
CA ALA A 205 -6.36 -12.90 23.41
C ALA A 205 -6.43 -13.90 22.24
N GLN A 206 -7.30 -13.65 21.25
CA GLN A 206 -7.39 -14.46 20.03
C GLN A 206 -6.08 -14.49 19.23
N LEU A 207 -5.32 -13.41 19.25
CA LEU A 207 -4.04 -13.29 18.55
C LEU A 207 -2.83 -13.73 19.40
N GLY A 208 -3.04 -14.00 20.70
CA GLY A 208 -1.99 -14.29 21.65
C GLY A 208 -1.07 -13.10 21.90
N LEU A 209 -1.63 -11.90 21.93
CA LEU A 209 -0.93 -10.64 22.18
C LEU A 209 -1.34 -10.07 23.54
N ASP A 210 -0.41 -9.38 24.18
CA ASP A 210 -0.68 -8.63 25.42
C ASP A 210 -1.15 -7.21 25.11
N ASP A 211 -1.84 -6.58 26.06
CA ASP A 211 -2.18 -5.16 25.92
C ASP A 211 -0.90 -4.31 25.99
N GLY A 212 -0.77 -3.37 25.05
CA GLY A 212 0.44 -2.58 24.84
C GLY A 212 1.49 -3.23 23.93
N ASP A 213 1.26 -4.44 23.40
CA ASP A 213 2.15 -5.02 22.38
C ASP A 213 2.21 -4.09 21.14
N PRO A 214 3.39 -3.65 20.69
CA PRO A 214 3.52 -2.79 19.50
C PRO A 214 2.99 -3.43 18.22
N ALA A 215 2.85 -4.75 18.16
CA ALA A 215 2.24 -5.46 17.04
C ALA A 215 0.71 -5.32 17.02
N ALA A 216 0.06 -4.98 18.14
CA ALA A 216 -1.39 -4.83 18.30
C ALA A 216 -1.93 -3.53 17.69
N THR A 217 -1.57 -3.29 16.43
CA THR A 217 -2.08 -2.19 15.61
C THR A 217 -3.58 -2.32 15.34
N PRO A 218 -4.32 -1.21 15.16
CA PRO A 218 -5.73 -1.26 14.81
C PRO A 218 -5.99 -2.07 13.52
N LEU A 219 -5.11 -1.92 12.53
CA LEU A 219 -5.19 -2.66 11.27
C LEU A 219 -5.08 -4.18 11.47
N LEU A 220 -4.25 -4.64 12.41
CA LEU A 220 -4.21 -6.06 12.77
C LEU A 220 -5.51 -6.45 13.48
N LEU A 221 -5.83 -5.82 14.60
CA LEU A 221 -6.92 -6.24 15.50
C LEU A 221 -8.28 -6.31 14.79
N TYR A 222 -8.55 -5.36 13.90
CA TYR A 222 -9.84 -5.20 13.21
C TYR A 222 -9.73 -5.43 11.70
N TYR A 223 -8.72 -6.20 11.27
CA TYR A 223 -8.48 -6.46 9.85
C TYR A 223 -9.75 -6.92 9.08
N PRO A 224 -10.58 -7.84 9.63
CA PRO A 224 -11.83 -8.24 8.99
C PRO A 224 -12.80 -7.09 8.73
N GLU A 225 -13.10 -6.31 9.76
CA GLU A 225 -14.04 -5.20 9.76
C GLU A 225 -13.56 -4.08 8.81
N ILE A 226 -12.26 -3.78 8.82
CA ILE A 226 -11.64 -2.77 7.96
C ILE A 226 -11.73 -3.17 6.50
N MET A 227 -11.42 -4.42 6.14
CA MET A 227 -11.54 -4.86 4.74
C MET A 227 -12.99 -4.87 4.27
N HIS A 228 -13.94 -5.23 5.15
CA HIS A 228 -15.36 -5.23 4.84
C HIS A 228 -15.88 -3.79 4.59
N LEU A 229 -15.55 -2.85 5.48
CA LEU A 229 -15.89 -1.44 5.32
C LEU A 229 -15.25 -0.85 4.05
N ALA A 230 -13.96 -1.13 3.80
CA ALA A 230 -13.30 -0.67 2.59
C ALA A 230 -13.98 -1.19 1.31
N CYS A 231 -14.46 -2.44 1.31
CA CYS A 231 -15.25 -3.00 0.21
C CYS A 231 -16.55 -2.20 0.00
N ALA A 232 -17.29 -1.92 1.08
CA ALA A 232 -18.52 -1.12 1.00
C ALA A 232 -18.26 0.31 0.51
N LEU A 233 -17.25 0.99 1.06
CA LEU A 233 -16.86 2.36 0.68
C LEU A 233 -16.38 2.48 -0.77
N THR A 234 -15.86 1.40 -1.35
CA THR A 234 -15.38 1.36 -2.74
C THR A 234 -16.42 0.84 -3.73
N ASP A 235 -17.61 0.48 -3.25
CA ASP A 235 -18.76 0.26 -4.11
C ASP A 235 -19.17 1.55 -4.81
N ARG A 236 -19.50 1.44 -6.09
CA ARG A 236 -19.74 2.61 -6.94
C ARG A 236 -21.00 3.39 -6.51
N ALA A 237 -22.05 2.69 -6.10
CA ALA A 237 -23.28 3.33 -5.67
C ALA A 237 -23.08 4.03 -4.32
N VAL A 238 -22.43 3.35 -3.37
CA VAL A 238 -22.09 3.90 -2.06
C VAL A 238 -21.17 5.11 -2.20
N ALA A 239 -20.05 4.99 -2.91
CA ALA A 239 -19.11 6.09 -3.12
C ALA A 239 -19.79 7.30 -3.78
N SER A 240 -20.67 7.07 -4.77
CA SER A 240 -21.38 8.16 -5.43
C SER A 240 -22.35 8.88 -4.48
N ALA A 241 -23.07 8.13 -3.62
CA ALA A 241 -23.99 8.70 -2.64
C ALA A 241 -23.24 9.52 -1.57
N LEU A 242 -22.11 9.02 -1.08
CA LEU A 242 -21.26 9.70 -0.09
C LEU A 242 -20.56 10.96 -0.64
N CYS A 243 -20.37 11.06 -1.96
CA CYS A 243 -19.63 12.18 -2.55
C CYS A 243 -20.52 13.26 -3.20
N THR A 244 -21.73 12.94 -3.66
CA THR A 244 -22.53 13.87 -4.50
C THR A 244 -23.16 15.01 -3.70
N HIS A 245 -23.20 16.23 -4.23
CA HIS A 245 -23.91 17.34 -3.57
C HIS A 245 -25.44 17.25 -3.65
N ARG A 246 -25.99 16.26 -4.38
CA ARG A 246 -27.44 16.01 -4.43
C ARG A 246 -27.98 15.48 -3.11
N GLU A 247 -27.16 14.76 -2.36
CA GLU A 247 -27.53 14.32 -1.02
C GLU A 247 -27.19 15.42 -0.01
N SER A 248 -28.04 15.57 1.01
CA SER A 248 -27.75 16.47 2.13
C SER A 248 -26.52 15.95 2.88
N GLN A 249 -25.76 16.87 3.47
CA GLN A 249 -24.58 16.52 4.26
C GLN A 249 -24.97 15.61 5.44
N GLU A 250 -26.08 15.91 6.11
CA GLU A 250 -26.63 15.10 7.21
C GLU A 250 -26.85 13.66 6.78
N ARG A 251 -27.50 13.43 5.64
CA ARG A 251 -27.76 12.08 5.12
C ARG A 251 -26.48 11.34 4.73
N GLN A 252 -25.49 12.05 4.20
CA GLN A 252 -24.17 11.47 3.89
C GLN A 252 -23.44 11.04 5.16
N VAL A 253 -23.50 11.85 6.21
CA VAL A 253 -22.94 11.55 7.53
C VAL A 253 -23.64 10.33 8.14
N GLU A 254 -24.97 10.32 8.17
CA GLU A 254 -25.77 9.17 8.64
C GLU A 254 -25.43 7.88 7.88
N MET A 255 -25.29 7.96 6.55
CA MET A 255 -24.90 6.82 5.73
C MET A 255 -23.51 6.30 6.08
N LEU A 256 -22.53 7.19 6.26
CA LEU A 256 -21.16 6.80 6.61
C LEU A 256 -21.08 6.17 8.01
N ILE A 257 -21.82 6.72 8.98
CA ILE A 257 -21.96 6.16 10.32
C ILE A 257 -22.60 4.76 10.24
N GLY A 258 -23.72 4.62 9.54
CA GLY A 258 -24.45 3.35 9.41
C GLY A 258 -23.63 2.26 8.72
N LEU A 259 -22.89 2.60 7.67
CA LEU A 259 -21.95 1.67 7.00
C LEU A 259 -20.85 1.20 7.94
N THR A 260 -20.28 2.13 8.73
CA THR A 260 -19.21 1.82 9.67
C THR A 260 -19.72 0.92 10.80
N ALA A 261 -20.81 1.32 11.46
CA ALA A 261 -21.45 0.56 12.53
C ALA A 261 -21.85 -0.85 12.05
N GLY A 262 -22.43 -0.97 10.85
CA GLY A 262 -22.79 -2.26 10.26
C GLY A 262 -21.57 -3.13 9.90
N ALA A 263 -20.44 -2.53 9.53
CA ALA A 263 -19.24 -3.28 9.17
C ALA A 263 -18.52 -3.88 10.39
N CYS A 264 -18.62 -3.23 11.55
CA CYS A 264 -17.99 -3.69 12.79
C CYS A 264 -18.98 -4.21 13.83
N ASP A 265 -20.29 -4.29 13.57
CA ASP A 265 -21.30 -4.58 14.59
C ASP A 265 -21.10 -3.70 15.85
N GLY A 266 -20.90 -2.41 15.60
CA GLY A 266 -20.65 -1.37 16.59
C GLY A 266 -21.84 -0.42 16.70
N ALA A 267 -21.73 0.54 17.61
CA ALA A 267 -22.74 1.59 17.78
C ALA A 267 -22.25 2.92 17.20
N PRO A 268 -23.17 3.83 16.80
CA PRO A 268 -22.81 5.21 16.54
C PRO A 268 -22.20 5.86 17.79
N THR A 269 -20.95 6.28 17.72
CA THR A 269 -20.26 7.03 18.78
C THR A 269 -20.18 8.52 18.41
N SER A 270 -19.97 9.39 19.40
CA SER A 270 -19.77 10.83 19.15
C SER A 270 -18.48 11.09 18.34
N GLU A 271 -17.44 10.29 18.59
CA GLU A 271 -16.18 10.33 17.86
C GLU A 271 -16.39 9.95 16.38
N LEU A 272 -17.11 8.85 16.12
CA LEU A 272 -17.46 8.43 14.77
C LEU A 272 -18.29 9.49 14.05
N ALA A 273 -19.25 10.12 14.74
CA ALA A 273 -20.05 11.19 14.17
C ALA A 273 -19.20 12.40 13.75
N GLY A 274 -18.27 12.84 14.61
CA GLY A 274 -17.33 13.91 14.30
C GLY A 274 -16.43 13.59 13.10
N LEU A 275 -15.86 12.39 13.07
CA LEU A 275 -15.03 11.93 11.95
C LEU A 275 -15.81 11.81 10.64
N ALA A 276 -17.07 11.36 10.71
CA ALA A 276 -17.93 11.27 9.54
C ALA A 276 -18.23 12.67 8.97
N VAL A 277 -18.53 13.66 9.83
CA VAL A 277 -18.71 15.07 9.41
C VAL A 277 -17.45 15.57 8.70
N ASP A 278 -16.29 15.46 9.34
CA ASP A 278 -15.01 15.91 8.78
C ASP A 278 -14.72 15.27 7.42
N GLN A 279 -14.94 13.96 7.30
CA GLN A 279 -14.67 13.24 6.06
C GLN A 279 -15.62 13.68 4.93
N ILE A 280 -16.91 13.87 5.22
CA ILE A 280 -17.87 14.35 4.24
C ILE A 280 -17.55 15.79 3.81
N GLU A 281 -17.15 16.66 4.74
CA GLU A 281 -16.73 18.03 4.42
C GLU A 281 -15.50 18.06 3.52
N ARG A 282 -14.46 17.29 3.84
CA ARG A 282 -13.27 17.13 2.99
C ARG A 282 -13.65 16.62 1.60
N THR A 283 -14.54 15.64 1.53
CA THR A 283 -15.01 15.05 0.27
C THR A 283 -15.76 16.07 -0.60
N ARG A 284 -16.65 16.86 0.01
CA ARG A 284 -17.40 17.94 -0.67
C ARG A 284 -16.46 19.07 -1.12
N ALA A 285 -15.51 19.48 -0.29
CA ALA A 285 -14.50 20.48 -0.64
C ALA A 285 -13.63 20.01 -1.81
N ALA A 286 -13.18 18.76 -1.79
CA ALA A 286 -12.42 18.13 -2.87
C ALA A 286 -13.22 18.08 -4.17
N LEU A 287 -14.51 17.70 -4.09
CA LEU A 287 -15.37 17.67 -5.25
C LEU A 287 -15.54 19.06 -5.86
N GLN A 288 -15.81 20.06 -5.03
CA GLN A 288 -15.93 21.45 -5.46
C GLN A 288 -14.64 21.97 -6.13
N GLU A 289 -13.48 21.63 -5.58
CA GLU A 289 -12.20 21.96 -6.19
C GLU A 289 -12.05 21.27 -7.56
N ALA A 290 -12.40 19.98 -7.67
CA ALA A 290 -12.30 19.25 -8.93
C ALA A 290 -13.12 19.92 -10.06
N PHE A 291 -14.32 20.40 -9.76
CA PHE A 291 -15.18 21.09 -10.75
C PHE A 291 -14.68 22.48 -11.15
N SER A 292 -13.87 23.13 -10.31
CA SER A 292 -13.30 24.45 -10.55
C SER A 292 -11.81 24.41 -10.96
N MET A 293 -11.22 23.22 -11.07
CA MET A 293 -9.78 23.05 -11.28
C MET A 293 -9.34 23.55 -12.66
N PRO A 294 -8.34 24.43 -12.77
CA PRO A 294 -7.81 24.86 -14.06
C PRO A 294 -6.92 23.79 -14.71
N SER A 295 -6.91 23.79 -16.05
CA SER A 295 -6.08 22.88 -16.86
C SER A 295 -4.57 23.06 -16.67
N SER A 296 -4.15 24.27 -16.28
CA SER A 296 -2.76 24.61 -15.98
C SER A 296 -2.72 25.77 -14.97
N LYS A 297 -1.56 26.02 -14.35
CA LYS A 297 -1.37 27.11 -13.39
C LYS A 297 -1.72 28.50 -13.94
N ARG A 298 -1.56 28.71 -15.25
CA ARG A 298 -1.82 29.99 -15.93
C ARG A 298 -3.21 30.05 -16.58
N ALA A 299 -3.96 28.96 -16.60
CA ALA A 299 -5.28 28.93 -17.22
C ALA A 299 -6.29 29.68 -16.35
N ARG A 300 -6.88 30.74 -16.93
CA ARG A 300 -7.93 31.54 -16.26
C ARG A 300 -9.35 31.06 -16.55
N VAL A 301 -9.55 30.42 -17.72
CA VAL A 301 -10.87 29.98 -18.19
C VAL A 301 -10.93 28.47 -18.42
N ARG A 302 -9.85 27.89 -18.97
CA ARG A 302 -9.84 26.48 -19.37
C ARG A 302 -9.68 25.55 -18.15
N ARG A 303 -10.73 24.77 -17.88
CA ARG A 303 -10.74 23.75 -16.82
C ARG A 303 -9.94 22.51 -17.19
N ALA A 304 -9.44 21.82 -16.18
CA ALA A 304 -8.81 20.51 -16.34
C ALA A 304 -9.85 19.48 -16.80
N PRO A 305 -9.44 18.44 -17.54
CA PRO A 305 -10.30 17.28 -17.73
C PRO A 305 -10.77 16.78 -16.36
N ARG A 306 -12.09 16.72 -16.18
CA ARG A 306 -12.76 16.27 -14.96
C ARG A 306 -12.07 15.06 -14.30
N PRO A 307 -11.75 13.98 -15.02
CA PRO A 307 -11.04 12.86 -14.42
C PRO A 307 -9.73 13.26 -13.74
N LYS A 308 -8.85 13.97 -14.45
CA LYS A 308 -7.59 14.47 -13.88
C LYS A 308 -7.82 15.36 -12.65
N ALA A 309 -8.86 16.18 -12.66
CA ALA A 309 -9.19 17.07 -11.56
C ALA A 309 -9.65 16.30 -10.31
N MET A 310 -10.46 15.25 -10.49
CA MET A 310 -10.98 14.42 -9.40
C MET A 310 -9.87 13.75 -8.60
N ILE A 311 -8.91 13.08 -9.24
CA ILE A 311 -7.79 12.44 -8.50
C ILE A 311 -6.91 13.47 -7.81
N GLU A 312 -6.63 14.59 -8.46
CA GLU A 312 -5.77 15.61 -7.88
C GLU A 312 -6.43 16.27 -6.66
N ALA A 313 -7.74 16.54 -6.71
CA ALA A 313 -8.48 17.05 -5.57
C ALA A 313 -8.63 16.00 -4.45
N ALA A 314 -8.95 14.74 -4.81
CA ALA A 314 -9.00 13.62 -3.88
C ALA A 314 -7.70 13.51 -3.06
N TYR A 315 -6.56 13.65 -3.73
CA TYR A 315 -5.25 13.62 -3.06
C TYR A 315 -5.00 14.84 -2.16
N ARG A 316 -5.39 16.06 -2.58
CA ARG A 316 -5.12 17.29 -1.79
C ARG A 316 -5.93 17.38 -0.51
N HIS A 317 -7.14 16.84 -0.52
CA HIS A 317 -8.10 16.93 0.58
C HIS A 317 -8.19 15.64 1.39
N ASP A 318 -7.38 14.62 1.06
CA ASP A 318 -7.48 13.30 1.68
C ASP A 318 -8.91 12.72 1.57
N ALA A 319 -9.47 12.81 0.36
CA ALA A 319 -10.81 12.35 0.00
C ALA A 319 -10.73 11.12 -0.92
N PRO A 320 -10.30 9.95 -0.41
CA PRO A 320 -10.01 8.76 -1.22
C PRO A 320 -11.23 8.27 -2.01
N LEU A 321 -12.44 8.41 -1.45
CA LEU A 321 -13.68 7.92 -2.06
C LEU A 321 -13.98 8.52 -3.45
N LEU A 322 -13.49 9.74 -3.72
CA LEU A 322 -13.65 10.41 -5.01
C LEU A 322 -13.01 9.66 -6.19
N ARG A 323 -12.10 8.71 -5.95
CA ARG A 323 -11.54 7.91 -7.05
C ARG A 323 -12.47 6.77 -7.50
N HIS A 324 -13.51 6.46 -6.74
CA HIS A 324 -14.44 5.36 -7.01
C HIS A 324 -15.78 5.83 -7.59
N VAL A 325 -15.96 7.14 -7.74
CA VAL A 325 -17.21 7.70 -8.24
C VAL A 325 -17.31 7.67 -9.75
N ASP A 326 -18.56 7.62 -10.23
CA ASP A 326 -18.89 7.81 -11.63
C ASP A 326 -19.01 9.30 -11.98
N GLU A 327 -18.36 9.74 -13.06
CA GLU A 327 -18.49 11.13 -13.53
C GLU A 327 -19.94 11.50 -13.86
N VAL A 328 -20.76 10.52 -14.25
CA VAL A 328 -22.17 10.71 -14.59
C VAL A 328 -23.05 10.95 -13.36
N ARG A 329 -22.67 10.42 -12.19
CA ARG A 329 -23.54 10.38 -11.00
C ARG A 329 -23.24 11.47 -9.98
N VAL A 330 -22.07 12.11 -10.08
CA VAL A 330 -21.62 13.10 -9.11
C VAL A 330 -21.88 14.51 -9.62
N HIS A 331 -22.48 15.35 -8.78
CA HIS A 331 -22.73 16.76 -9.06
C HIS A 331 -22.11 17.64 -7.98
N ALA A 332 -21.63 18.81 -8.40
CA ALA A 332 -21.30 19.92 -7.53
C ALA A 332 -22.02 21.20 -8.00
N PRO A 333 -22.29 22.16 -7.11
CA PRO A 333 -22.86 23.45 -7.49
C PRO A 333 -22.03 24.12 -8.58
N ALA A 334 -22.69 24.79 -9.52
CA ALA A 334 -22.01 25.50 -10.60
C ALA A 334 -21.12 26.60 -10.02
N VAL A 335 -19.81 26.49 -10.21
CA VAL A 335 -18.86 27.57 -9.93
C VAL A 335 -18.64 28.32 -11.23
N THR A 336 -18.96 29.60 -11.25
CA THR A 336 -18.72 30.50 -12.39
C THR A 336 -17.25 30.88 -12.52
N ASP A 337 -16.51 30.90 -11.40
CA ASP A 337 -15.10 31.32 -11.36
C ASP A 337 -14.11 30.16 -11.18
N VAL A 338 -13.02 30.20 -11.95
CA VAL A 338 -11.87 29.29 -11.81
C VAL A 338 -11.01 29.79 -10.64
N LYS A 339 -10.95 29.04 -9.53
CA LYS A 339 -10.02 29.36 -8.43
C LYS A 339 -8.57 29.07 -8.85
N HIS A 340 -7.67 30.02 -8.62
CA HIS A 340 -6.23 29.79 -8.81
C HIS A 340 -5.76 28.65 -7.91
N PRO A 341 -5.04 27.64 -8.43
CA PRO A 341 -4.62 26.50 -7.62
C PRO A 341 -3.43 26.89 -6.76
N SER A 342 -3.42 26.47 -5.49
CA SER A 342 -2.18 26.37 -4.72
C SER A 342 -1.26 25.37 -5.44
N GLY A 343 0.01 25.72 -5.60
CA GLY A 343 0.88 25.16 -6.63
C GLY A 343 0.98 23.63 -6.66
N SER A 344 0.38 22.98 -7.67
CA SER A 344 0.52 21.54 -7.87
C SER A 344 1.53 21.16 -8.96
N ARG A 345 2.31 20.13 -8.64
CA ARG A 345 3.05 19.26 -9.56
C ARG A 345 2.23 17.97 -9.66
N THR A 346 1.93 17.57 -10.90
CA THR A 346 1.12 16.42 -11.32
C THR A 346 1.20 15.20 -10.40
N VAL A 347 0.03 14.70 -9.98
CA VAL A 347 -0.24 13.42 -9.27
C VAL A 347 0.72 12.27 -9.63
N SER A 348 1.07 12.10 -10.90
CA SER A 348 1.90 10.97 -11.37
C SER A 348 3.26 10.88 -10.64
N ARG A 349 3.84 12.00 -10.23
CA ARG A 349 5.08 12.02 -9.43
C ARG A 349 4.80 11.88 -7.93
N ARG A 350 3.63 12.29 -7.45
CA ARG A 350 3.30 12.35 -6.02
C ARG A 350 2.71 11.06 -5.47
N ILE A 351 1.98 10.27 -6.26
CA ILE A 351 1.67 8.88 -5.87
C ILE A 351 2.98 8.09 -5.70
N GLN A 352 3.97 8.31 -6.56
CA GLN A 352 5.32 7.77 -6.37
C GLN A 352 6.03 8.30 -5.12
N VAL A 353 5.86 9.59 -4.76
CA VAL A 353 6.52 10.19 -3.59
C VAL A 353 5.80 9.87 -2.26
N ALA A 354 4.48 9.73 -2.24
CA ALA A 354 3.72 9.35 -1.06
C ALA A 354 3.99 7.89 -0.68
N LEU A 355 4.07 6.99 -1.67
CA LEU A 355 4.53 5.61 -1.48
C LEU A 355 6.00 5.56 -0.99
N ASN A 356 6.84 6.53 -1.38
CA ASN A 356 8.24 6.62 -0.92
C ASN A 356 8.42 7.40 0.41
N ARG A 357 7.43 8.17 0.90
CA ARG A 357 7.56 8.97 2.14
C ARG A 357 7.40 8.14 3.40
N GLN A 358 6.71 6.99 3.33
CA GLN A 358 6.65 6.03 4.43
C GLN A 358 8.01 5.36 4.72
N ASP A 359 8.96 5.38 3.77
CA ASP A 359 10.33 4.88 4.00
C ASP A 359 11.22 5.87 4.78
N ALA A 360 11.01 7.18 4.64
CA ALA A 360 11.86 8.19 5.28
C ALA A 360 11.58 8.39 6.78
N GLY A 361 10.40 7.98 7.26
CA GLY A 361 10.04 8.04 8.68
C GLY A 361 10.56 6.86 9.52
N ARG A 362 11.15 5.84 8.89
CA ARG A 362 11.65 4.63 9.58
C ARG A 362 13.18 4.44 9.52
N SER A 363 13.91 5.28 8.79
CA SER A 363 15.36 5.18 8.68
C SER A 363 16.16 5.80 9.84
N ASP A 364 15.51 6.48 10.80
CA ASP A 364 16.22 7.18 11.90
C ASP A 364 16.23 6.45 13.27
N SER A 365 15.64 5.26 13.36
CA SER A 365 15.61 4.48 14.63
C SER A 365 16.64 3.34 14.71
N SER A 366 17.58 3.24 13.77
CA SER A 366 18.63 2.19 13.77
C SER A 366 20.03 2.68 14.16
N ALA A 367 20.21 3.96 14.49
CA ALA A 367 21.49 4.47 14.97
C ALA A 367 21.57 4.36 16.51
N SER A 368 21.74 3.14 17.01
CA SER A 368 22.24 2.94 18.38
C SER A 368 23.60 3.62 18.51
N ARG A 369 23.64 4.72 19.26
CA ARG A 369 24.89 5.28 19.79
C ARG A 369 25.52 4.25 20.72
N ILE A 370 26.57 3.60 20.24
CA ILE A 370 27.55 2.96 21.09
C ILE A 370 28.34 4.11 21.74
N ILE A 371 28.08 4.36 23.02
CA ILE A 371 28.95 5.19 23.86
C ILE A 371 30.02 4.24 24.42
N PRO A 372 31.31 4.40 24.08
CA PRO A 372 32.37 3.67 24.76
C PRO A 372 32.55 4.26 26.17
N ARG A 373 32.82 3.38 27.13
CA ARG A 373 33.34 3.77 28.44
C ARG A 373 34.73 4.38 28.31
#